data_AF-A0A7K3Z2M6-F1
#
_entry.id   AF-A0A7K3Z2M6-F1
#
_cell.length_a   1.000
_cell.length_b   1.000
_cell.length_c   1.000
_cell.angle_alpha   90.00
_cell.angle_beta   90.00
_cell.angle_gamma   90.00
#
_symmetry.space_group_name_H-M   'P 1'
#
loop_
_entity.id
_entity.type
_entity.pdbx_description
1 polymer ?
#
loop_
_entity_poly.entity_id
_entity_poly.type
_entity_poly.pdbx_seq_one_letter_code
_entity_poly.pdbx_strand_id
1 'polypeptide(L)'
;MDYSLITDSYQKIESTTKRLEMTDHLVELLKRTPKDVIAKVVYLTQGKLYPDFVGVEMGVAEKLAVKAVARASGQRESVLTNELQKSG
;
A
#
# COMPACT_ATOMS: atom_id res chain seq x y z
N MET A 1 -11.41 -9.97 3.77
CA MET A 1 -11.14 -9.31 2.48
C MET A 1 -9.69 -9.51 2.16
N ASP A 2 -9.37 -9.88 0.93
CA ASP A 2 -7.99 -10.12 0.52
C ASP A 2 -7.29 -8.81 0.19
N TYR A 3 -6.02 -8.70 0.58
CA TYR A 3 -5.21 -7.49 0.33
C TYR A 3 -4.98 -7.25 -1.16
N SER A 4 -5.00 -8.30 -1.99
CA SER A 4 -4.88 -8.21 -3.45
C SER A 4 -5.94 -7.30 -4.08
N LEU A 5 -7.17 -7.29 -3.56
CA LEU A 5 -8.24 -6.41 -4.06
C LEU A 5 -7.90 -4.93 -3.88
N ILE A 6 -7.17 -4.60 -2.82
CA ILE A 6 -6.71 -3.23 -2.55
C ILE A 6 -5.60 -2.86 -3.53
N THR A 7 -4.61 -3.74 -3.71
CA THR A 7 -3.49 -3.50 -4.62
C THR A 7 -3.94 -3.36 -6.07
N ASP A 8 -4.91 -4.17 -6.50
CA ASP A 8 -5.49 -4.10 -7.85
C ASP A 8 -6.19 -2.75 -8.08
N SER A 9 -6.91 -2.24 -7.08
CA SER A 9 -7.52 -0.91 -7.13
C SER A 9 -6.48 0.20 -7.20
N TYR A 10 -5.38 0.10 -6.45
CA TYR A 10 -4.31 1.10 -6.49
C TYR A 10 -3.61 1.12 -7.85
N GLN A 11 -3.33 -0.04 -8.43
CA GLN A 11 -2.74 -0.13 -9.76
C GLN A 11 -3.64 0.51 -10.83
N LYS A 12 -4.97 0.30 -10.76
CA LYS A 12 -5.92 0.97 -11.65
C LYS A 12 -5.90 2.48 -11.49
N ILE A 13 -5.86 2.97 -10.24
CA ILE A 13 -5.78 4.41 -9.95
C ILE A 13 -4.49 5.01 -10.49
N GLU A 14 -3.34 4.35 -10.30
CA GLU A 14 -2.04 4.81 -10.82
C GLU A 14 -1.99 4.82 -12.35
N SER A 15 -2.75 3.94 -13.00
CA SER A 15 -2.79 3.83 -14.46
C SER A 15 -3.62 4.91 -15.17
N THR A 16 -4.37 5.74 -14.43
CA THR A 16 -5.21 6.81 -14.99
C THR A 16 -4.87 8.17 -14.41
N THR A 17 -5.06 9.22 -15.22
CA THR A 17 -4.97 10.63 -14.79
C THR A 17 -6.34 11.30 -14.71
N LYS A 18 -7.41 10.60 -15.09
CA LYS A 18 -8.77 11.17 -15.10
C LYS A 18 -9.39 11.07 -13.71
N ARG A 19 -9.67 12.24 -13.12
CA ARG A 19 -10.25 12.34 -11.76
C ARG A 19 -11.56 11.56 -11.58
N LEU A 20 -12.41 11.51 -12.61
CA LEU A 20 -13.66 10.74 -12.54
C LEU A 20 -13.40 9.23 -12.49
N GLU A 21 -12.50 8.72 -13.33
CA GLU A 21 -12.13 7.29 -13.32
C GLU A 21 -11.47 6.89 -11.98
N MET A 22 -10.59 7.73 -11.43
CA MET A 22 -10.03 7.51 -10.09
C MET A 22 -11.12 7.42 -9.03
N THR A 23 -12.12 8.31 -9.10
CA THR A 23 -13.27 8.32 -8.18
C THR A 23 -14.07 7.03 -8.32
N ASP A 24 -14.33 6.57 -9.55
CA ASP A 24 -15.07 5.33 -9.79
C ASP A 24 -14.33 4.11 -9.22
N HIS A 25 -13.01 4.03 -9.40
CA HIS A 25 -12.18 2.98 -8.81
C HIS A 25 -12.21 2.98 -7.27
N LEU A 26 -12.16 4.16 -6.65
CA LEU A 26 -12.28 4.28 -5.18
C LEU A 26 -13.68 3.89 -4.69
N VAL A 27 -14.73 4.31 -5.38
CA VAL A 27 -16.12 3.93 -5.04
C VAL A 27 -16.30 2.42 -5.14
N GLU A 28 -15.77 1.79 -6.18
CA GLU A 28 -15.80 0.33 -6.34
C GLU A 28 -15.10 -0.39 -5.18
N LEU A 29 -13.89 0.06 -4.82
CA LEU A 29 -13.14 -0.49 -3.69
C LEU A 29 -13.95 -0.40 -2.39
N LEU A 30 -14.49 0.78 -2.07
CA LEU A 30 -15.25 1.02 -0.84
C LEU A 30 -16.54 0.18 -0.78
N LYS A 31 -17.24 -0.01 -1.91
CA LYS A 31 -18.44 -0.85 -1.99
C LYS A 31 -18.15 -2.33 -1.77
N ARG A 32 -17.01 -2.82 -2.26
CA ARG A 32 -16.58 -4.22 -2.09
C ARG A 32 -15.98 -4.50 -0.70
N THR A 33 -15.64 -3.44 0.05
CA THR A 33 -14.98 -3.57 1.34
C THR A 33 -15.99 -3.94 2.45
N PRO A 34 -15.75 -5.03 3.20
CA PRO A 34 -16.59 -5.39 4.34
C PRO A 34 -16.59 -4.30 5.43
N LYS A 35 -17.75 -4.10 6.07
CA LYS A 35 -17.98 -2.99 7.02
C LYS A 35 -17.06 -3.03 8.25
N ASP A 36 -16.61 -4.22 8.66
CA ASP A 36 -15.74 -4.44 9.80
C ASP A 36 -14.28 -3.98 9.55
N VAL A 37 -13.85 -3.91 8.29
CA VAL A 37 -12.48 -3.49 7.91
C VAL A 37 -12.41 -2.16 7.18
N ILE A 38 -13.56 -1.57 6.82
CA ILE A 38 -13.61 -0.34 6.00
C ILE A 38 -12.81 0.82 6.60
N ALA A 39 -12.82 0.99 7.92
CA ALA A 39 -12.05 2.04 8.59
C ALA A 39 -10.54 1.92 8.30
N LYS A 40 -10.00 0.69 8.29
CA LYS A 40 -8.59 0.43 8.01
C LYS A 40 -8.28 0.68 6.53
N VAL A 41 -9.16 0.24 5.63
CA VAL A 41 -9.00 0.41 4.18
C VAL A 41 -8.97 1.89 3.80
N VAL A 42 -9.82 2.72 4.42
CA VAL A 42 -9.79 4.18 4.20
C VAL A 42 -8.45 4.79 4.57
N TYR A 43 -7.86 4.45 5.73
CA TYR A 43 -6.54 4.97 6.07
C TYR A 43 -5.45 4.42 5.15
N LEU A 44 -5.51 3.14 4.79
CA LEU A 44 -4.56 2.52 3.86
C LEU A 44 -4.56 3.24 2.50
N THR A 45 -5.73 3.67 1.99
CA THR A 45 -5.82 4.41 0.72
C THR A 45 -5.14 5.77 0.76
N GLN A 46 -4.89 6.30 1.96
CA GLN A 46 -4.17 7.55 2.20
C GLN A 46 -2.70 7.32 2.52
N GLY A 47 -2.22 6.06 2.47
CA GLY A 47 -0.87 5.69 2.90
C GLY A 47 -0.68 5.71 4.41
N LYS A 48 -1.77 5.63 5.19
CA LYS A 48 -1.77 5.71 6.66
C LYS A 48 -2.34 4.44 7.27
N LEU A 49 -2.00 4.18 8.54
CA LEU A 49 -2.59 3.08 9.32
C LEU A 49 -3.57 3.56 10.38
N TYR A 50 -3.40 4.80 10.84
CA TYR A 50 -4.21 5.43 11.87
C TYR A 50 -4.45 6.90 11.50
N PRO A 51 -5.51 7.53 12.05
CA PRO A 51 -5.69 8.96 11.95
C PRO A 51 -4.60 9.73 12.68
N ASP A 52 -4.28 10.94 12.17
CA ASP A 52 -3.17 11.77 12.65
C ASP A 52 -3.28 12.13 14.14
N PHE A 53 -4.50 12.28 14.67
CA PHE A 53 -4.73 12.64 16.07
C PHE A 53 -4.39 11.52 17.07
N VAL A 54 -4.15 10.28 16.61
CA VAL A 54 -3.78 9.16 17.49
C VAL A 54 -2.31 9.23 17.88
N GLY A 55 -1.48 9.98 17.14
CA GLY A 55 -0.06 10.16 17.46
C GLY A 55 0.80 8.90 17.30
N VAL A 56 0.30 7.89 16.58
CA VAL A 56 1.06 6.66 16.30
C VAL A 56 1.85 6.85 15.02
N GLU A 57 3.16 7.06 15.15
CA GLU A 57 4.09 7.05 14.02
C GLU A 57 4.53 5.62 13.74
N MET A 58 4.25 5.13 12.53
CA MET A 58 4.92 3.92 12.02
C MET A 58 6.12 4.34 11.18
N GLY A 59 7.31 4.18 11.73
CA GLY A 59 8.57 4.32 11.00
C GLY A 59 9.22 2.95 10.82
N VAL A 60 9.08 2.35 9.64
CA VAL A 60 9.95 1.24 9.24
C VAL A 60 11.15 1.84 8.52
N ALA A 61 12.33 1.74 9.12
CA ALA A 61 13.55 2.14 8.44
C ALA A 61 13.72 1.32 7.14
N GLU A 62 14.10 1.95 6.04
CA GLU A 62 14.24 1.30 4.73
C GLU A 62 15.09 0.02 4.81
N LYS A 63 16.19 0.06 5.57
CA LYS A 63 17.06 -1.11 5.81
C LYS A 63 16.35 -2.27 6.50
N LEU A 64 15.38 -2.00 7.38
CA LEU A 64 14.55 -3.04 8.01
C LEU A 64 13.54 -3.62 7.01
N ALA A 65 12.98 -2.79 6.12
CA ALA A 65 12.10 -3.25 5.06
C ALA A 65 12.85 -4.17 4.09
N VAL A 66 14.03 -3.77 3.61
CA VAL A 66 14.88 -4.60 2.73
C VAL A 66 15.21 -5.94 3.39
N LYS A 67 15.55 -5.94 4.69
CA LYS A 67 15.80 -7.17 5.45
C LYS A 67 14.58 -8.09 5.54
N ALA A 68 13.39 -7.52 5.76
CA ALA A 68 12.16 -8.28 5.83
C ALA A 68 11.84 -8.93 4.46
N VAL A 69 12.00 -8.18 3.37
CA VAL A 69 11.81 -8.70 2.01
C VAL A 69 12.84 -9.76 1.68
N ALA A 70 14.13 -9.56 1.99
CA ALA A 70 15.19 -10.55 1.80
C ALA A 70 14.85 -11.89 2.48
N ARG A 71 14.36 -11.82 3.72
CA ARG A 71 13.95 -13.01 4.47
C ARG A 71 12.73 -13.70 3.87
N ALA A 72 11.77 -12.95 3.35
CA ALA A 72 10.54 -13.48 2.77
C ALA A 72 10.74 -14.05 1.35
N SER A 73 11.60 -13.43 0.53
CA SER A 73 11.87 -13.84 -0.85
C SER A 73 13.02 -14.84 -1.01
N GLY A 74 13.87 -14.99 0.02
CA GLY A 74 15.10 -15.79 -0.04
C GLY A 74 16.23 -15.12 -0.83
N GLN A 75 16.02 -13.90 -1.32
CA GLN A 75 17.05 -13.14 -2.04
C GLN A 75 18.05 -12.49 -1.07
N ARG A 76 19.26 -12.24 -1.57
CA ARG A 76 20.29 -11.52 -0.79
C ARG A 76 19.93 -10.04 -0.67
N GLU A 77 20.12 -9.48 0.53
CA GLU A 77 19.92 -8.04 0.80
C GLU A 77 20.64 -7.15 -0.24
N SER A 78 21.86 -7.51 -0.65
CA SER A 78 22.63 -6.76 -1.65
C SER A 78 21.95 -6.65 -3.02
N VAL A 79 21.21 -7.67 -3.44
CA VAL A 79 20.47 -7.66 -4.72
C VAL A 79 19.29 -6.69 -4.59
N LEU A 80 18.50 -6.81 -3.52
CA LEU A 80 17.35 -5.95 -3.27
C LEU A 80 17.73 -4.48 -3.11
N THR A 81 18.83 -4.17 -2.40
CA THR A 81 19.33 -2.80 -2.28
C THR A 81 19.71 -2.22 -3.65
N ASN A 82 20.36 -3.01 -4.51
CA ASN A 82 20.74 -2.57 -5.85
C ASN A 82 19.52 -2.38 -6.77
N GLU A 83 18.48 -3.22 -6.64
CA GLU A 83 17.23 -3.03 -7.38
C GLU A 83 16.50 -1.77 -6.92
N LEU A 84 16.39 -1.55 -5.61
CA LEU A 84 15.77 -0.36 -5.04
C LEU A 84 16.42 0.94 -5.55
N GLN A 85 17.75 0.97 -5.64
CA GLN A 85 18.51 2.09 -6.19
C GLN A 85 18.26 2.34 -7.68
N LYS A 86 17.90 1.31 -8.46
CA LYS A 86 17.62 1.44 -9.91
C LYS A 86 16.17 1.82 -10.21
N SER A 87 15.24 1.41 -9.35
CA SER A 87 13.81 1.71 -9.48
C SER A 87 13.41 3.08 -8.93
N GLY A 88 14.31 3.74 -8.20
CA GLY A 88 14.12 5.08 -7.62
C GLY A 88 14.12 6.18 -8.66
#